data_AF-A0A7M2YWG0-F1
#
_entry.id   AF-A0A7M2YWG0-F1
#
_cell.length_a   1.000
_cell.length_b   1.000
_cell.length_c   1.000
_cell.angle_alpha   90.00
_cell.angle_beta   90.00
_cell.angle_gamma   90.00
#
_symmetry.space_group_name_H-M   'P 1'
#
loop_
_entity.id
_entity.type
_entity.pdbx_description
1 polymer ?
#
loop_
_entity_poly.entity_id
_entity_poly.type
_entity_poly.pdbx_seq_one_letter_code
_entity_poly.pdbx_strand_id
1 'polypeptide(L)'
;MDPRLAAAKERLDRLDWWPRPVRVDHVRLLTVPWLFRLPGLRRFDGYALHGTILLRSPQATEDLVTHELCHVWQMQHRPLRMPLSYLRSGYAANGYERQARAAVEATRPG
;
A
#
# COMPACT_ATOMS: atom_id res chain seq x y z
N MET A 1 7.07 5.09 -15.19
CA MET A 1 6.45 5.01 -13.86
C MET A 1 4.98 5.35 -14.03
N ASP A 2 4.04 4.58 -13.45
CA ASP A 2 2.59 4.88 -13.51
C ASP A 2 2.32 6.23 -12.83
N PRO A 3 1.50 7.14 -13.40
CA PRO A 3 1.27 8.46 -12.84
C PRO A 3 0.67 8.42 -11.42
N ARG A 4 -0.15 7.42 -11.11
CA ARG A 4 -0.71 7.25 -9.75
C ARG A 4 0.35 6.82 -8.76
N LEU A 5 1.32 6.03 -9.20
CA LEU A 5 2.46 5.63 -8.37
C LEU A 5 3.36 6.85 -8.09
N ALA A 6 3.54 7.73 -9.08
CA ALA A 6 4.27 8.98 -8.91
C ALA A 6 3.60 9.89 -7.88
N ALA A 7 2.29 10.15 -8.04
CA ALA A 7 1.52 10.98 -7.11
C ALA A 7 1.50 10.40 -5.69
N ALA A 8 1.27 9.08 -5.56
CA ALA A 8 1.33 8.39 -4.27
C ALA A 8 2.71 8.49 -3.63
N LYS A 9 3.79 8.40 -4.41
CA LYS A 9 5.15 8.61 -3.91
C LYS A 9 5.33 10.03 -3.39
N GLU A 10 4.95 11.05 -4.16
CA GLU A 10 5.07 12.44 -3.74
C GLU A 10 4.31 12.72 -2.45
N ARG A 11 3.14 12.09 -2.26
CA ARG A 11 2.39 12.14 -1.01
C ARG A 11 3.18 11.54 0.15
N LEU A 12 3.69 10.31 -0.01
CA LEU A 12 4.44 9.63 1.05
C LEU A 12 5.79 10.29 1.35
N ASP A 13 6.43 10.91 0.37
CA ASP A 13 7.70 11.63 0.55
C ASP A 13 7.54 12.88 1.44
N ARG A 14 6.31 13.36 1.68
CA ARG A 14 6.02 14.43 2.66
C ARG A 14 6.04 13.93 4.10
N LEU A 15 6.05 12.62 4.32
CA LEU A 15 6.03 11.99 5.64
C LEU A 15 7.43 11.53 6.02
N ASP A 16 7.84 11.79 7.26
CA ASP A 16 9.14 11.42 7.84
C ASP A 16 9.06 10.13 8.69
N TRP A 17 8.00 9.34 8.52
CA TRP A 17 7.66 8.21 9.38
C TRP A 17 8.63 7.02 9.30
N TRP A 18 9.47 6.98 8.26
CA TRP A 18 10.55 6.00 8.16
C TRP A 18 11.85 6.69 7.76
N PRO A 19 13.02 6.14 8.17
CA PRO A 19 14.32 6.77 7.95
C PRO A 19 14.68 7.03 6.48
N ARG A 20 14.10 6.26 5.55
CA ARG A 20 14.35 6.39 4.11
C ARG A 20 13.02 6.52 3.38
N PRO A 21 12.92 7.38 2.36
CA PRO A 21 11.72 7.45 1.52
C PRO A 21 11.38 6.12 0.85
N VAL A 22 10.12 5.97 0.42
CA VAL A 22 9.71 4.78 -0.31
C VAL A 22 10.44 4.71 -1.66
N ARG A 23 11.03 3.55 -1.94
CA ARG A 23 11.66 3.27 -3.24
C ARG A 23 10.62 2.72 -4.20
N VAL A 24 10.44 3.39 -5.34
CA VAL A 24 9.43 3.01 -6.36
C VAL A 24 10.04 2.48 -7.65
N ASP A 25 11.37 2.48 -7.78
CA ASP A 25 12.10 2.10 -9.01
C ASP A 25 11.69 0.70 -9.54
N HIS A 26 11.34 -0.19 -8.63
CA HIS A 26 10.92 -1.56 -8.94
C HIS A 26 9.46 -1.86 -8.58
N VAL A 27 8.70 -0.85 -8.14
CA VAL A 27 7.28 -1.03 -7.77
C VAL A 27 6.42 -1.05 -9.03
N ARG A 28 5.66 -2.13 -9.20
CA ARG A 28 4.74 -2.31 -10.32
C ARG A 28 3.29 -2.25 -9.87
N LEU A 29 2.44 -1.54 -10.61
CA LEU A 29 0.99 -1.63 -10.45
C LEU A 29 0.47 -2.68 -11.43
N LEU A 30 -0.21 -3.71 -10.92
CA LEU A 30 -0.84 -4.75 -11.74
C LEU A 30 -2.32 -4.83 -11.44
N THR A 31 -3.14 -4.61 -12.45
CA THR A 31 -4.58 -4.80 -12.36
C THR A 31 -4.94 -6.25 -12.63
N VAL A 32 -5.40 -6.96 -11.60
CA VAL A 32 -5.69 -8.42 -11.64
C VAL A 32 -7.08 -8.72 -11.06
N PRO A 33 -8.18 -8.26 -11.70
CA PRO A 33 -9.54 -8.36 -11.17
C PRO A 33 -9.95 -9.78 -10.80
N TRP A 34 -9.50 -10.77 -11.58
CA TRP A 34 -9.81 -12.19 -11.34
C TRP A 34 -9.31 -12.68 -9.98
N LEU A 35 -8.17 -12.16 -9.50
CA LEU A 35 -7.59 -12.54 -8.21
C LEU A 35 -8.51 -12.10 -7.06
N PHE A 36 -9.12 -10.92 -7.18
CA PHE A 36 -10.06 -10.38 -6.21
C PHE A 36 -11.44 -11.02 -6.27
N ARG A 37 -11.67 -12.01 -7.14
CA ARG A 37 -12.90 -12.83 -7.13
C ARG A 37 -12.80 -14.01 -6.15
N LEU A 38 -11.61 -14.29 -5.60
CA LEU A 38 -11.38 -15.38 -4.64
C LEU A 38 -11.96 -15.05 -3.25
N PRO A 39 -12.57 -16.01 -2.53
CA PRO A 39 -13.31 -15.76 -1.28
C PRO A 39 -12.56 -14.96 -0.20
N GLY A 40 -11.23 -15.13 -0.09
CA GLY A 40 -10.41 -14.37 0.86
C GLY A 40 -9.99 -12.97 0.41
N LEU A 41 -10.00 -12.71 -0.91
CA LEU A 41 -9.53 -11.46 -1.51
C LEU A 41 -10.66 -10.55 -1.99
N ARG A 42 -11.89 -11.05 -2.01
CA ARG A 42 -13.11 -10.31 -2.37
C ARG A 42 -13.43 -9.10 -1.50
N ARG A 43 -12.80 -8.97 -0.33
CA ARG A 43 -12.98 -7.81 0.55
C ARG A 43 -11.98 -6.68 0.31
N PHE A 44 -10.97 -6.90 -0.54
CA PHE A 44 -9.92 -5.94 -0.80
C PHE A 44 -10.05 -5.35 -2.20
N ASP A 45 -9.69 -4.08 -2.35
CA ASP A 45 -9.61 -3.40 -3.65
C ASP A 45 -8.16 -3.22 -4.13
N GLY A 46 -7.20 -3.35 -3.20
CA GLY A 46 -5.76 -3.34 -3.45
C GLY A 46 -5.04 -4.37 -2.57
N TYR A 47 -3.82 -4.73 -2.97
CA TYR A 47 -2.93 -5.57 -2.16
C TYR A 47 -1.46 -5.28 -2.46
N ALA A 48 -0.71 -4.85 -1.46
CA ALA A 48 0.72 -4.63 -1.57
C ALA A 48 1.55 -5.90 -1.31
N LEU A 49 2.45 -6.17 -2.24
CA LEU A 49 3.59 -7.07 -2.10
C LEU A 49 4.88 -6.23 -2.06
N HIS A 50 6.02 -6.86 -1.74
CA HIS A 50 7.30 -6.15 -1.54
C HIS A 50 7.73 -5.23 -2.71
N GLY A 51 7.34 -5.54 -3.94
CA GLY A 51 7.62 -4.71 -5.13
C GLY A 51 6.45 -4.63 -6.12
N THR A 52 5.26 -5.04 -5.71
CA THR A 52 4.10 -5.10 -6.62
C THR A 52 2.84 -4.73 -5.88
N ILE A 53 2.06 -3.80 -6.41
CA ILE A 53 0.73 -3.44 -5.93
C ILE A 53 -0.28 -4.07 -6.88
N LEU A 54 -1.07 -5.01 -6.36
CA LEU A 54 -2.16 -5.66 -7.07
C LEU A 54 -3.42 -4.82 -6.87
N LEU A 55 -4.14 -4.55 -7.95
CA LEU A 55 -5.34 -3.73 -7.94
C LEU A 55 -6.51 -4.53 -8.52
N ARG A 56 -7.69 -4.39 -7.90
CA ARG A 56 -8.92 -4.98 -8.42
C ARG A 56 -9.33 -4.33 -9.73
N SER A 57 -9.17 -3.02 -9.83
CA SER A 57 -9.70 -2.20 -10.91
C SER A 57 -8.61 -1.29 -11.48
N PRO A 58 -8.58 -1.05 -12.81
CA PRO A 58 -7.67 -0.07 -13.38
C PRO A 58 -8.05 1.37 -12.97
N GLN A 59 -9.28 1.61 -12.51
CA GLN A 59 -9.75 2.89 -11.95
C GLN A 59 -9.47 3.03 -10.44
N ALA A 60 -8.49 2.28 -9.90
CA ALA A 60 -8.04 2.47 -8.52
C ALA A 60 -7.71 3.94 -8.23
N THR A 61 -8.25 4.45 -7.13
CA THR A 61 -8.04 5.82 -6.67
C THR A 61 -6.59 6.02 -6.23
N GLU A 62 -6.14 7.28 -6.29
CA GLU A 62 -4.81 7.64 -5.77
C GLU A 62 -4.69 7.37 -4.27
N ASP A 63 -5.77 7.54 -3.50
CA ASP A 63 -5.82 7.18 -2.08
C ASP A 63 -5.56 5.69 -1.85
N LEU A 64 -6.15 4.81 -2.67
CA LEU A 64 -5.88 3.37 -2.60
C LEU A 64 -4.40 3.07 -2.94
N VAL A 65 -3.85 3.69 -3.99
CA VAL A 65 -2.44 3.50 -4.35
C VAL A 65 -1.51 4.01 -3.25
N THR A 66 -1.84 5.14 -2.61
CA THR A 66 -1.08 5.70 -1.47
C THR A 66 -1.11 4.76 -0.27
N HIS A 67 -2.27 4.19 0.05
CA HIS A 67 -2.42 3.19 1.11
C HIS A 67 -1.54 1.96 0.84
N GLU A 68 -1.65 1.36 -0.35
CA GLU A 68 -0.86 0.18 -0.70
C GLU A 68 0.64 0.48 -0.82
N LEU A 69 1.01 1.66 -1.30
CA LEU A 69 2.41 2.07 -1.36
C LEU A 69 2.99 2.28 0.05
N CYS A 70 2.19 2.72 1.02
CA CYS A 70 2.60 2.77 2.42
C CYS A 70 2.96 1.37 2.95
N HIS A 71 2.21 0.34 2.55
CA HIS A 71 2.56 -1.05 2.89
C HIS A 71 3.88 -1.50 2.25
N VAL A 72 4.15 -1.11 1.01
CA VAL A 72 5.46 -1.33 0.38
C VAL A 72 6.56 -0.66 1.21
N TRP A 73 6.35 0.59 1.62
CA TRP A 73 7.30 1.35 2.42
C TRP A 73 7.60 0.70 3.77
N GLN A 74 6.56 0.22 4.45
CA GLN A 74 6.66 -0.56 5.69
C GLN A 74 7.42 -1.87 5.46
N MET A 75 7.13 -2.61 4.38
CA MET A 75 7.85 -3.85 4.04
C MET A 75 9.32 -3.58 3.66
N GLN A 76 9.66 -2.45 3.06
CA GLN A 76 11.05 -2.07 2.78
C GLN A 76 11.87 -1.87 4.07
N HIS A 77 11.22 -1.44 5.16
CA HIS A 77 11.87 -1.22 6.46
C HIS A 77 11.71 -2.39 7.44
N ARG A 78 10.66 -3.19 7.28
CA ARG A 78 10.24 -4.29 8.17
C ARG A 78 9.72 -5.49 7.36
N PRO A 79 10.54 -6.09 6.47
CA PRO A 79 10.09 -7.08 5.49
C PRO A 79 9.51 -8.35 6.10
N LEU A 80 9.97 -8.74 7.30
CA LEU A 80 9.46 -9.91 8.01
C LEU A 80 8.40 -9.51 9.05
N ARG A 81 8.65 -8.45 9.83
CA ARG A 81 7.77 -8.06 10.94
C ARG A 81 6.40 -7.58 10.45
N MET A 82 6.33 -6.95 9.28
CA MET A 82 5.05 -6.46 8.73
C MET A 82 4.16 -7.62 8.28
N PRO A 83 4.57 -8.59 7.44
CA PRO A 83 3.74 -9.75 7.11
C PRO A 83 3.39 -10.60 8.33
N LEU A 84 4.36 -10.85 9.23
CA LEU A 84 4.15 -11.64 10.45
C LEU A 84 3.13 -10.98 11.41
N SER A 85 3.01 -9.65 11.40
CA SER A 85 2.03 -8.95 12.24
C SER A 85 0.57 -9.28 11.87
N TYR A 86 0.29 -9.55 10.59
CA TYR A 86 -1.04 -9.96 10.15
C TYR A 86 -1.41 -11.35 10.66
N LEU A 87 -0.44 -12.24 10.82
CA LEU A 87 -0.63 -13.58 11.39
C LEU A 87 -0.87 -13.53 12.90
N ARG A 88 -0.24 -12.57 13.60
CA ARG A 88 -0.29 -12.49 15.07
C ARG A 88 -1.45 -11.64 15.63
N SER A 89 -1.78 -10.54 14.98
CA SER A 89 -2.71 -9.53 15.53
C SER A 89 -4.01 -9.40 14.74
N GLY A 90 -4.14 -10.12 13.62
CA GLY A 90 -5.28 -9.98 12.71
C GLY A 90 -5.28 -8.66 11.95
N TYR A 91 -6.12 -8.58 10.92
CA TYR A 91 -6.16 -7.45 9.98
C TYR A 91 -6.67 -6.14 10.63
N ALA A 92 -7.65 -6.21 11.53
CA ALA A 92 -8.33 -5.04 12.08
C ALA A 92 -7.54 -4.29 13.16
N ALA A 93 -6.66 -4.97 13.91
CA ALA A 93 -5.87 -4.36 14.98
C ALA A 93 -4.45 -3.95 14.55
N ASN A 94 -4.08 -4.22 13.30
CA ASN A 94 -2.71 -4.03 12.83
C ASN A 94 -2.33 -2.54 12.78
N GLY A 95 -1.25 -2.17 13.48
CA GLY A 95 -0.72 -0.80 13.47
C GLY A 95 -0.30 -0.33 12.09
N TYR A 96 0.10 -1.26 11.20
CA TYR A 96 0.47 -0.97 9.82
C TYR A 96 -0.72 -0.52 8.97
N GLU A 97 -1.91 -1.09 9.19
CA GLU A 97 -3.16 -0.68 8.54
C GLU A 97 -3.62 0.70 8.99
N ARG A 98 -3.44 1.02 10.28
CA ARG A 98 -3.73 2.37 10.81
C ARG A 98 -2.77 3.40 10.25
N GLN A 99 -1.48 3.07 10.17
CA GLN A 99 -0.48 3.96 9.58
C GLN A 99 -0.77 4.21 8.10
N ALA A 100 -1.13 3.17 7.33
CA ALA A 100 -1.46 3.34 5.91
C ALA A 100 -2.67 4.26 5.71
N ARG A 101 -3.73 4.11 6.51
CA ARG A 101 -4.87 5.06 6.50
C ARG A 101 -4.46 6.47 6.90
N ALA A 102 -3.67 6.60 7.95
CA ALA A 102 -3.18 7.91 8.39
C ALA A 102 -2.33 8.58 7.29
N ALA A 103 -1.56 7.81 6.51
CA ALA A 103 -0.76 8.36 5.41
C ALA A 103 -1.66 9.00 4.35
N VAL A 104 -2.74 8.31 3.98
CA VAL A 104 -3.74 8.83 3.03
C VAL A 104 -4.34 10.13 3.55
N GLU A 105 -4.87 10.12 4.78
CA GLU A 105 -5.54 11.28 5.37
C GLU A 105 -4.58 12.48 5.53
N ALA A 106 -3.35 12.25 5.99
CA ALA A 106 -2.35 13.30 6.20
C ALA A 106 -1.85 13.93 4.89
N THR A 107 -2.08 13.28 3.75
CA THR A 107 -1.54 13.69 2.45
C THR A 107 -2.63 13.93 1.40
N ARG A 108 -3.92 13.83 1.77
CA ARG A 108 -5.03 14.05 0.85
C ARG A 108 -5.00 15.52 0.39
N PRO A 109 -5.06 15.81 -0.93
CA PRO A 109 -5.22 17.18 -1.40
C PRO A 109 -6.56 17.75 -0.90
N GLY A 110 -6.50 18.96 -0.34
CA GLY A 110 -7.68 19.69 0.14
C GLY A 110 -8.47 20.38 -0.97
#